data_AF-A0A7X2MM57-F1
#
_entry.id   AF-A0A7X2MM57-F1
#
_cell.length_a   1.000
_cell.length_b   1.000
_cell.length_c   1.000
_cell.angle_alpha   90.00
_cell.angle_beta   90.00
_cell.angle_gamma   90.00
#
_symmetry.space_group_name_H-M   'P 1'
#
loop_
_entity.id
_entity.type
_entity.pdbx_description
1 polymer ?
#
loop_
_entity_poly.entity_id
_entity_poly.type
_entity_poly.pdbx_seq_one_letter_code
_entity_poly.pdbx_strand_id
1 'polypeptide(L)' 'AATSCVVAEDAPAGILSGLNAGCAVIAINAPAETPRLDEVALQLDSLASLVITRESDGSFTFRQQA' A
#
# COMPACT_ATOMS: atom_id res chain seq x y z
N ALA A 1 14.75 -2.17 -9.90
CA ALA A 1 14.07 -1.32 -8.89
C ALA A 1 12.63 -1.77 -8.81
N ALA A 2 12.04 -1.85 -7.61
CA ALA A 2 10.69 -2.36 -7.37
C ALA A 2 9.57 -1.35 -7.67
N THR A 3 9.86 -0.33 -8.49
CA THR A 3 8.97 0.80 -8.82
C THR A 3 7.75 0.44 -9.67
N SER A 4 7.57 -0.84 -10.02
CA SER A 4 6.43 -1.34 -10.79
C SER A 4 5.46 -2.19 -9.95
N CYS A 5 5.65 -2.26 -8.63
CA CYS A 5 4.81 -3.04 -7.73
C CYS A 5 4.28 -2.18 -6.56
N VAL A 6 3.09 -2.55 -6.10
CA VAL A 6 2.50 -2.04 -4.84
C VAL A 6 2.56 -3.17 -3.82
N VAL A 7 3.04 -2.88 -2.62
CA VAL A 7 3.05 -3.81 -1.48
C VAL A 7 1.78 -3.57 -0.68
N ALA A 8 0.97 -4.61 -0.46
CA ALA A 8 -0.14 -4.57 0.49
C ALA A 8 0.24 -5.42 1.69
N GLU A 9 0.33 -4.83 2.88
CA GLU A 9 0.93 -5.51 4.03
C GLU A 9 0.36 -5.04 5.37
N ASP A 10 0.27 -5.95 6.34
CA ASP A 10 -0.31 -5.72 7.67
C ASP A 10 0.75 -5.61 8.79
N ALA A 11 1.95 -6.17 8.58
CA ALA A 11 3.00 -6.23 9.57
C ALA A 11 4.05 -5.10 9.42
N PRO A 12 4.58 -4.55 10.54
CA PRO A 12 5.63 -3.53 10.49
C PRO A 12 6.86 -3.93 9.67
N ALA A 13 7.28 -5.19 9.75
CA ALA A 13 8.45 -5.68 9.05
C ALA A 13 8.29 -5.63 7.53
N GLY A 14 7.13 -6.06 7.01
CA GLY A 14 6.86 -6.03 5.58
C GLY A 14 6.59 -4.61 5.05
N ILE A 15 5.93 -3.76 5.85
CA ILE A 15 5.75 -2.32 5.53
C ILE A 15 7.11 -1.63 5.36
N LEU A 16 8.02 -1.79 6.34
CA LEU A 16 9.37 -1.22 6.27
C LEU A 16 10.17 -1.79 5.09
N SER A 17 10.02 -3.10 4.81
CA SER A 17 10.65 -3.73 3.66
C SER A 17 10.19 -3.11 2.34
N GLY A 18 8.87 -2.91 2.18
CA GLY A 18 8.27 -2.29 0.99
C GLY A 18 8.73 -0.84 0.80
N LEU A 19 8.72 -0.04 1.87
CA LEU A 19 9.20 1.34 1.84
C LEU A 19 10.70 1.41 1.49
N ASN A 20 11.53 0.54 2.07
CA ASN A 20 12.97 0.49 1.79
C ASN A 20 13.28 0.01 0.36
N ALA A 21 12.39 -0.76 -0.26
CA ALA A 21 12.49 -1.18 -1.65
C ALA A 21 12.04 -0.09 -2.65
N GLY A 22 11.49 1.03 -2.16
CA GLY A 22 10.93 2.11 -2.98
C GLY A 22 9.59 1.77 -3.64
N CYS A 23 8.85 0.80 -3.09
CA CYS A 23 7.50 0.48 -3.53
C CYS A 23 6.49 1.50 -2.98
N ALA A 24 5.36 1.66 -3.67
CA ALA A 24 4.16 2.15 -3.00
C ALA A 24 3.67 1.08 -2.00
N VAL A 25 3.30 1.49 -0.79
CA VAL A 25 2.83 0.57 0.26
C VAL A 25 1.40 0.92 0.63
N ILE A 26 0.54 -0.08 0.73
CA ILE A 26 -0.81 -0.01 1.29
C ILE A 26 -0.76 -0.79 2.61
N ALA A 27 -0.91 -0.09 3.74
CA ALA A 27 -0.97 -0.73 5.04
C ALA A 27 -2.38 -1.26 5.32
N ILE A 28 -2.51 -2.54 5.65
CA ILE A 28 -3.79 -3.21 5.89
C ILE A 28 -3.91 -3.59 7.35
N ASN A 29 -4.77 -2.90 8.10
CA ASN A 29 -5.01 -3.15 9.53
C ASN A 29 -3.69 -3.19 10.34
N ALA A 30 -2.74 -2.34 9.98
CA ALA A 30 -1.44 -2.30 10.63
C ALA A 30 -1.57 -1.76 12.06
N PRO A 31 -0.76 -2.25 13.02
CA PRO A 31 -0.70 -1.66 14.36
C PRO A 31 -0.44 -0.15 14.28
N ALA A 32 -1.10 0.65 15.13
CA ALA A 32 -0.96 2.11 15.12
C ALA A 32 0.47 2.58 15.43
N GLU A 33 1.26 1.72 16.08
CA GLU A 33 2.65 1.94 16.46
C GLU A 33 3.64 1.52 15.35
N THR A 34 3.13 1.12 14.18
CA THR A 34 3.96 0.74 13.03
C THR A 34 4.86 1.92 12.64
N PRO A 35 6.20 1.75 12.61
CA PRO A 35 7.10 2.82 12.22
C PRO A 35 6.85 3.26 10.76
N ARG A 36 6.91 4.58 10.51
CA ARG A 36 6.77 5.18 9.17
C ARG A 36 5.41 4.88 8.50
N LEU A 37 4.38 4.61 9.30
CA LEU A 37 3.03 4.35 8.80
C LEU A 37 2.43 5.57 8.07
N ASP A 38 2.90 6.78 8.39
CA ASP A 38 2.57 8.03 7.71
C ASP A 38 3.20 8.18 6.32
N GLU A 39 4.19 7.34 5.97
CA GLU A 39 4.83 7.34 4.64
C GLU A 39 4.15 6.42 3.62
N VAL A 40 3.17 5.60 4.05
CA VAL A 40 2.46 4.67 3.17
C VAL A 40 1.47 5.43 2.27
N ALA A 41 1.18 4.87 1.09
CA ALA A 41 0.29 5.49 0.13
C ALA A 41 -1.19 5.42 0.54
N LEU A 42 -1.59 4.40 1.30
CA LEU A 42 -2.96 4.22 1.79
C LEU A 42 -2.96 3.35 3.05
N GLN A 43 -3.79 3.71 4.04
CA GLN A 43 -4.05 2.90 5.23
C GLN A 43 -5.50 2.43 5.17
N LEU A 44 -5.73 1.12 5.26
CA LEU A 44 -7.05 0.50 5.18
C LEU A 44 -7.26 -0.44 6.36
N ASP A 45 -8.45 -0.50 6.93
CA ASP A 45 -8.80 -1.55 7.91
C ASP A 45 -8.99 -2.92 7.24
N SER A 46 -9.31 -2.93 5.94
CA SER A 46 -9.54 -4.13 5.16
C SER A 46 -9.42 -3.88 3.65
N LEU A 47 -8.93 -4.88 2.93
CA LEU A 47 -8.91 -4.91 1.46
C LEU A 47 -10.30 -4.83 0.83
N ALA A 48 -11.37 -5.08 1.58
CA ALA A 48 -12.74 -4.92 1.08
C ALA A 48 -13.04 -3.48 0.58
N SER A 49 -12.29 -2.50 1.07
CA SER A 49 -12.40 -1.09 0.66
C SER A 49 -11.42 -0.71 -0.47
N LEU A 50 -10.55 -1.62 -0.91
CA LEU A 50 -9.57 -1.32 -1.95
C LEU A 50 -10.21 -1.39 -3.34
N VAL A 51 -10.11 -0.30 -4.09
CA VAL A 51 -10.52 -0.23 -5.49
C VAL A 51 -9.27 -0.11 -6.36
N ILE A 52 -9.11 -1.04 -7.30
CA ILE A 52 -8.05 -1.02 -8.32
C ILE A 52 -8.69 -0.75 -9.68
N THR A 53 -8.17 0.24 -10.40
CA THR A 53 -8.62 0.58 -11.75
C THR A 53 -7.46 0.38 -12.73
N ARG A 54 -7.73 -0.30 -13.84
CA ARG A 54 -6.80 -0.37 -14.97
C ARG A 54 -7.09 0.82 -15.89
N GLU A 55 -6.06 1.63 -16.14
CA GLU A 55 -6.14 2.79 -17.01
C GLU A 55 -6.00 2.40 -18.49
N SER A 56 -6.36 3.33 -19.38
CA SER A 56 -6.30 3.10 -20.84
C SER A 56 -4.87 2.89 -21.37
N ASP A 57 -3.86 3.43 -20.68
CA ASP A 57 -2.45 3.23 -21.02
C ASP A 57 -1.87 1.91 -20.46
N GLY A 58 -2.69 1.12 -19.76
CA GLY A 58 -2.32 -0.15 -19.16
C GLY A 58 -1.67 -0.04 -17.78
N SER A 59 -1.52 1.18 -17.24
CA SER A 59 -1.17 1.40 -15.84
C SER A 59 -2.33 1.03 -14.90
N PHE A 60 -2.05 0.98 -13.60
CA PHE A 60 -3.06 0.71 -12.57
C PHE A 60 -3.04 1.85 -11.55
N THR A 61 -4.23 2.29 -11.14
CA THR A 61 -4.43 3.19 -10.01
C THR A 61 -5.15 2.45 -8.89
N PHE A 62 -4.97 2.92 -7.65
CA PHE A 62 -5.64 2.36 -6.48
C PHE A 62 -6.15 3.47 -5.57
N ARG A 63 -7.25 3.21 -4.89
CA ARG A 63 -7.86 4.14 -3.91
C ARG A 63 -8.69 3.37 -2.90
N GLN A 64 -9.05 4.04 -1.81
CA GLN A 64 -10.10 3.58 -0.92
C GLN A 64 -11.48 3.89 -1.52
N GLN A 65 -12.43 2.98 -1.33
CA GLN A 65 -13.84 3.21 -1.56
C GLN A 65 -14.37 4.15 -0.47
N ALA A 66 -15.06 5.21 -0.88
CA ALA A 66 -15.74 6.14 0.03
C ALA A 66 -16.93 5.47 0.74
#